data_AF-A0A919U764-F1
#
_entry.id   AF-A0A919U764-F1
#
_cell.length_a   1.000
_cell.length_b   1.000
_cell.length_c   1.000
_cell.angle_alpha   90.00
_cell.angle_beta   90.00
_cell.angle_gamma   90.00
#
_symmetry.space_group_name_H-M   'P 1'
#
loop_
_entity.id
_entity.type
_entity.pdbx_description
1 polymer ?
#
loop_
_entity_poly.entity_id
_entity_poly.type
_entity_poly.pdbx_seq_one_letter_code
_entity_poly.pdbx_strand_id
1 'polypeptide(L)'
;MATVARGAALRRRTGATGLGLAVLVAAACTPGGVDVRGQLPPCPEAKKLPVEELAAHTDCSLEGSTLLFPDGRKFEVGSANGSASTSEEPGLEWGATSWGGDGTVAWRRTEEGLSFWGPRAAVEQEILLWSLDRD
;
A
#
# COMPACT_ATOMS: atom_id res chain seq x y z
N MET A 1 -43.46 -28.29 -16.10
CA MET A 1 -44.69 -27.55 -15.73
C MET A 1 -44.33 -26.07 -15.77
N ALA A 2 -44.75 -25.37 -16.84
CA ALA A 2 -45.82 -24.35 -16.82
C ALA A 2 -45.23 -22.95 -16.59
N THR A 3 -45.54 -21.84 -17.28
CA THR A 3 -46.36 -21.54 -18.45
C THR A 3 -45.95 -20.15 -18.99
N VAL A 4 -46.04 -20.04 -20.31
CA VAL A 4 -46.04 -18.89 -21.25
C VAL A 4 -46.81 -17.64 -20.80
N ALA A 5 -46.37 -16.44 -21.27
CA ALA A 5 -47.16 -15.41 -21.99
C ALA A 5 -46.48 -14.02 -21.94
N ARG A 6 -45.96 -13.48 -23.05
CA ARG A 6 -46.63 -12.74 -24.17
C ARG A 6 -46.72 -11.22 -23.94
N GLY A 7 -46.32 -10.48 -24.99
CA GLY A 7 -46.77 -9.12 -25.29
C GLY A 7 -45.60 -8.13 -25.41
N ALA A 8 -45.54 -7.21 -26.37
CA ALA A 8 -46.26 -7.00 -27.61
C ALA A 8 -45.40 -6.02 -28.43
N ALA A 9 -45.49 -6.14 -29.75
CA ALA A 9 -44.82 -5.31 -30.73
C ALA A 9 -45.17 -3.81 -30.63
N LEU A 10 -44.26 -2.93 -31.06
CA LEU A 10 -44.61 -1.94 -32.09
C LEU A 10 -43.37 -1.38 -32.81
N ARG A 11 -43.41 -1.47 -34.13
CA ARG A 11 -42.50 -0.84 -35.09
C ARG A 11 -42.61 0.69 -35.02
N ARG A 12 -41.53 1.39 -35.37
CA ARG A 12 -41.55 2.47 -36.40
C ARG A 12 -40.15 2.72 -36.95
N ARG A 13 -40.09 2.78 -38.28
CA ARG A 13 -38.91 3.14 -39.09
C ARG A 13 -38.78 4.67 -39.19
N THR A 14 -37.62 5.07 -39.69
CA THR A 14 -37.32 6.11 -40.71
C THR A 14 -36.74 7.45 -40.25
N GLY A 15 -35.63 7.84 -40.91
CA GLY A 15 -35.13 9.22 -41.07
C GLY A 15 -33.97 9.57 -40.13
N ALA A 16 -32.70 9.32 -40.47
CA ALA A 16 -31.85 10.05 -41.42
C ALA A 16 -31.51 11.50 -41.01
N THR A 17 -30.22 11.67 -40.69
CA THR A 17 -29.37 12.87 -40.85
C THR A 17 -29.58 14.05 -39.90
N GLY A 18 -28.67 14.17 -38.94
CA GLY A 18 -28.36 15.40 -38.23
C GLY A 18 -26.98 15.29 -37.60
N LEU A 19 -25.99 15.95 -38.23
CA LEU A 19 -24.64 16.11 -37.69
C LEU A 19 -24.71 16.69 -36.27
N GLY A 20 -24.13 15.99 -35.30
CA GLY A 20 -23.98 16.48 -33.94
C GLY A 20 -22.70 15.91 -33.35
N LEU A 21 -21.73 16.80 -33.21
CA LEU A 21 -20.47 16.73 -32.45
C LEU A 21 -20.02 15.37 -31.88
N ALA A 22 -18.80 15.02 -32.29
CA ALA A 22 -17.92 14.08 -31.65
C ALA A 22 -17.88 14.23 -30.11
N VAL A 23 -18.05 13.10 -29.42
CA VAL A 23 -17.33 12.82 -28.19
C VAL A 23 -16.73 11.42 -28.36
N LEU A 24 -15.47 11.41 -28.78
CA LEU A 24 -14.59 10.27 -28.57
C LEU A 24 -14.46 10.07 -27.06
N VAL A 25 -15.19 9.10 -26.50
CA VAL A 25 -14.88 8.59 -25.15
C VAL A 25 -13.65 7.69 -25.30
N ALA A 26 -12.51 8.35 -25.41
CA ALA A 26 -11.24 7.75 -25.08
C ALA A 26 -11.10 7.72 -23.55
N ALA A 27 -10.36 6.72 -23.07
CA ALA A 27 -9.90 6.54 -21.70
C ALA A 27 -10.94 6.04 -20.68
N ALA A 28 -11.06 4.72 -20.62
CA ALA A 28 -10.72 4.07 -19.37
C ALA A 28 -9.88 2.83 -19.68
N CYS A 29 -8.59 3.05 -19.95
CA CYS A 29 -7.61 2.12 -19.39
C CYS A 29 -7.98 2.02 -17.91
N THR A 30 -8.52 0.89 -17.50
CA THR A 30 -8.40 0.51 -16.10
C THR A 30 -7.07 -0.22 -16.07
N PRO A 31 -5.94 0.42 -15.74
CA PRO A 31 -4.85 -0.35 -15.19
C PRO A 31 -5.39 -0.84 -13.85
N GLY A 32 -6.08 -1.99 -13.88
CA GLY A 32 -6.20 -2.86 -12.73
C GLY A 32 -4.81 -3.42 -12.46
N GLY A 33 -3.89 -2.55 -12.04
CA GLY A 33 -2.72 -2.92 -11.28
C GLY A 33 -3.24 -3.35 -9.92
N VAL A 34 -3.77 -4.58 -9.87
CA VAL A 34 -3.98 -5.26 -8.60
C VAL A 34 -2.59 -5.49 -8.04
N ASP A 35 -2.25 -4.73 -7.00
CA ASP A 35 -0.98 -4.87 -6.30
C ASP A 35 -0.86 -6.32 -5.80
N VAL A 36 0.16 -7.00 -6.31
CA VAL A 36 0.34 -8.45 -6.27
C VAL A 36 1.13 -8.78 -5.00
N ARG A 37 0.48 -8.73 -3.83
CA ARG A 37 0.89 -9.38 -2.57
C ARG A 37 -0.31 -9.31 -1.63
N GLY A 38 -0.87 -10.46 -1.24
CA GLY A 38 -2.09 -10.51 -0.43
C GLY A 38 -1.99 -9.59 0.77
N GLN A 39 -2.91 -8.63 0.86
CA GLN A 39 -2.97 -7.70 1.98
C GLN A 39 -3.19 -8.51 3.25
N LEU A 40 -2.15 -8.58 4.10
CA LEU A 40 -2.22 -9.30 5.36
C LEU A 40 -3.34 -8.68 6.22
N PRO A 41 -4.08 -9.49 7.00
CA PRO A 41 -5.06 -8.96 7.93
C PRO A 41 -4.39 -8.00 8.93
N PRO A 42 -5.08 -6.95 9.41
CA PRO A 42 -4.49 -6.04 10.39
C PRO A 42 -4.12 -6.78 11.68
N CYS A 43 -2.97 -6.45 12.26
CA CYS A 43 -2.54 -7.03 13.53
C CYS A 43 -3.51 -6.60 14.66
N PRO A 44 -4.25 -7.54 15.28
CA PRO A 44 -5.33 -7.19 16.22
C PRO A 44 -4.84 -6.50 17.50
N GLU A 45 -3.58 -6.73 17.89
CA GLU A 45 -3.00 -6.25 19.14
C GLU A 45 -2.00 -5.08 18.96
N ALA A 46 -1.61 -4.77 17.72
CA ALA A 46 -0.48 -3.87 17.45
C ALA A 46 -0.86 -2.38 17.42
N LYS A 47 -1.63 -1.86 18.39
CA LYS A 47 -1.91 -0.40 18.43
C LYS A 47 -0.65 0.43 18.65
N LYS A 48 0.24 -0.07 19.50
CA LYS A 48 1.55 0.52 19.80
C LYS A 48 2.55 -0.62 19.93
N LEU A 49 3.60 -0.60 19.15
CA LEU A 49 4.54 -1.71 19.04
C LEU A 49 5.99 -1.18 19.13
N PRO A 50 6.81 -1.66 20.09
CA PRO A 50 8.25 -1.42 20.07
C PRO A 50 8.87 -1.97 18.78
N VAL A 51 9.78 -1.24 18.15
CA VAL A 51 10.41 -1.67 16.90
C VAL A 51 11.19 -2.99 17.07
N GLU A 52 11.64 -3.29 18.28
CA GLU A 52 12.33 -4.54 18.64
C GLU A 52 11.42 -5.76 18.56
N GLU A 53 10.09 -5.57 18.67
CA GLU A 53 9.10 -6.64 18.63
C GLU A 53 8.58 -6.90 17.21
N LEU A 54 8.98 -6.09 16.21
CA LEU A 54 8.54 -6.23 14.81
C LEU A 54 8.80 -7.63 14.23
N ALA A 55 9.88 -8.29 14.65
CA ALA A 55 10.21 -9.63 14.19
C ALA A 55 9.15 -10.69 14.55
N ALA A 56 8.29 -10.42 15.55
CA ALA A 56 7.20 -11.30 15.96
C ALA A 56 5.92 -11.12 15.12
N HIS A 57 5.84 -10.09 14.27
CA HIS A 57 4.63 -9.69 13.54
C HIS A 57 4.83 -9.81 12.03
N THR A 58 5.03 -11.04 11.55
CA THR A 58 5.23 -11.34 10.11
C THR A 58 3.95 -11.72 9.37
N ASP A 59 2.93 -12.16 10.10
CA ASP A 59 1.69 -12.76 9.57
C ASP A 59 0.50 -11.78 9.51
N CYS A 60 0.73 -10.52 9.90
CA CYS A 60 -0.30 -9.49 9.92
C CYS A 60 0.25 -8.12 9.46
N SER A 61 -0.63 -7.24 9.01
CA SER A 61 -0.31 -5.87 8.60
C SER A 61 -0.27 -4.94 9.81
N LEU A 62 0.80 -4.15 9.89
CA LEU A 62 0.97 -3.09 10.89
C LEU A 62 0.45 -1.74 10.42
N GLU A 63 -0.25 -1.65 9.28
CA GLU A 63 -0.90 -0.41 8.83
C GLU A 63 -1.80 0.19 9.93
N GLY A 64 -1.65 1.48 10.19
CA GLY A 64 -2.34 2.21 11.26
C GLY A 64 -1.78 1.97 12.66
N SER A 65 -0.72 1.17 12.80
CA SER A 65 -0.05 0.92 14.07
C SER A 65 0.97 2.02 14.38
N THR A 66 1.18 2.33 15.66
CA THR A 66 2.26 3.24 16.08
C THR A 66 3.49 2.44 16.49
N LEU A 67 4.61 2.64 15.80
CA LEU A 67 5.92 2.11 16.18
C LEU A 67 6.57 2.99 17.23
N LEU A 68 7.21 2.36 18.22
CA LEU A 68 7.98 3.03 19.28
C LEU A 68 9.47 2.73 19.07
N PHE A 69 10.25 3.77 18.80
CA PHE A 69 11.70 3.67 18.64
C PHE A 69 12.42 3.72 20.00
N PRO A 70 13.66 3.20 20.10
CA PRO A 70 14.42 3.16 21.36
C PRO A 70 14.69 4.54 21.97
N ASP A 71 14.67 5.60 21.15
CA ASP A 71 14.84 7.00 21.56
C ASP A 71 13.53 7.65 22.05
N GLY A 72 12.44 6.88 22.14
CA GLY A 72 11.12 7.34 22.59
C GLY A 72 10.27 7.97 21.50
N ARG A 73 10.77 8.06 20.25
CA ARG A 73 9.99 8.57 19.11
C ARG A 73 8.90 7.61 18.70
N LYS A 74 7.88 8.18 18.07
CA LYS A 74 6.69 7.47 17.63
C LYS A 74 6.50 7.67 16.15
N PHE A 75 6.12 6.61 15.45
CA PHE A 75 5.88 6.65 14.02
C PHE A 75 4.61 5.88 13.69
N GLU A 76 3.66 6.52 13.03
CA GLU A 76 2.45 5.83 12.55
C GLU A 76 2.73 5.19 11.20
N VAL A 77 2.51 3.89 11.10
CA VAL A 77 2.66 3.15 9.84
C VAL A 77 1.50 3.54 8.92
N GLY A 78 1.79 4.27 7.85
CA GLY A 78 0.79 4.63 6.85
C GLY A 78 0.38 3.47 5.95
N SER A 79 -0.63 3.72 5.12
CA SER A 79 -1.08 2.80 4.09
C SER A 79 -0.12 2.81 2.90
N ALA A 80 0.38 1.62 2.53
CA ALA A 80 1.32 1.30 1.44
C ALA A 80 2.84 1.47 1.71
N ASN A 81 3.59 0.39 1.36
CA ASN A 81 4.98 0.30 0.86
C ASN A 81 6.11 1.17 1.45
N GLY A 82 5.96 1.76 2.63
CA GLY A 82 6.95 2.70 3.12
C GLY A 82 6.31 4.04 3.40
N SER A 83 6.08 4.33 4.67
CA SER A 83 5.89 5.72 5.10
C SER A 83 7.21 6.20 5.69
N ALA A 84 7.64 7.40 5.32
CA ALA A 84 8.81 8.07 5.87
C ALA A 84 8.36 9.35 6.56
N SER A 85 8.83 9.60 7.77
CA SER A 85 8.78 10.92 8.39
C SER A 85 10.18 11.52 8.28
N THR A 86 10.29 12.62 7.57
CA THR A 86 11.41 13.54 7.80
C THR A 86 11.16 14.22 9.14
N SER A 87 12.15 14.20 10.01
CA SER A 87 12.07 14.92 11.27
C SER A 87 12.38 16.40 11.05
N GLU A 88 11.99 17.26 11.98
CA GLU A 88 12.45 18.66 12.01
C GLU A 88 13.95 18.77 12.32
N GLU A 89 14.58 17.69 12.79
CA GLU A 89 16.02 17.61 13.02
C GLU A 89 16.77 17.28 11.72
N PRO A 90 17.71 18.14 11.29
CA PRO A 90 18.52 17.87 10.11
C PRO A 90 19.28 16.55 10.25
N GLY A 91 19.25 15.72 9.20
CA GLY A 91 19.99 14.46 9.16
C GLY A 91 19.35 13.29 9.90
N LEU A 92 18.16 13.47 10.48
CA LEU A 92 17.39 12.42 11.12
C LEU A 92 16.12 12.10 10.34
N GLU A 93 16.05 10.88 9.81
CA GLU A 93 14.90 10.34 9.09
C GLU A 93 14.51 9.00 9.71
N TRP A 94 13.22 8.69 9.74
CA TRP A 94 12.77 7.36 10.13
C TRP A 94 11.51 7.00 9.36
N GLY A 95 11.27 5.71 9.26
CA GLY A 95 10.10 5.21 8.54
C GLY A 95 9.85 3.75 8.80
N ALA A 96 8.81 3.25 8.17
CA ALA A 96 8.51 1.83 8.16
C ALA A 96 8.03 1.41 6.78
N THR A 97 8.60 0.31 6.29
CA THR A 97 8.33 -0.30 4.98
C THR A 97 7.71 -1.66 5.19
N SER A 98 6.52 -1.88 4.63
CA SER A 98 5.89 -3.20 4.60
C SER A 98 6.30 -3.93 3.33
N TRP A 99 6.90 -5.11 3.47
CA TRP A 99 7.31 -5.99 2.37
C TRP A 99 6.27 -7.08 2.07
N GLY A 100 5.08 -6.97 2.66
CA GLY A 100 4.01 -7.95 2.54
C GLY A 100 4.31 -9.19 3.39
N GLY A 101 4.33 -10.37 2.77
CA GLY A 101 4.53 -11.65 3.47
C GLY A 101 5.88 -11.81 4.17
N ASP A 102 6.87 -10.97 3.84
CA ASP A 102 8.17 -10.93 4.53
C ASP A 102 8.12 -10.11 5.83
N GLY A 103 7.06 -9.33 6.01
CA GLY A 103 6.79 -8.50 7.19
C GLY A 103 7.14 -7.02 7.00
N THR A 104 7.17 -6.29 8.12
CA THR A 104 7.43 -4.84 8.14
C THR A 104 8.81 -4.55 8.73
N VAL A 105 9.54 -3.63 8.11
CA VAL A 105 10.81 -3.10 8.59
C VAL A 105 10.60 -1.68 9.08
N ALA A 106 11.07 -1.37 10.29
CA ALA A 106 11.33 0.00 10.68
C ALA A 106 12.79 0.35 10.40
N TRP A 107 13.03 1.58 9.97
CA TRP A 107 14.37 2.07 9.71
C TRP A 107 14.54 3.47 10.30
N ARG A 108 15.79 3.79 10.66
CA ARG A 108 16.21 5.10 11.11
C ARG A 108 17.52 5.46 10.44
N ARG A 109 17.58 6.63 9.83
CA ARG A 109 18.77 7.25 9.28
C ARG A 109 19.22 8.38 10.19
N THR A 110 20.49 8.37 10.51
CA THR A 110 21.20 9.42 11.24
C THR A 110 22.45 9.81 10.46
N GLU A 111 23.17 10.84 10.90
CA GLU A 111 24.50 11.16 10.35
C GLU A 111 25.51 10.02 10.57
N GLU A 112 25.31 9.19 11.61
CA GLU A 112 26.17 8.05 11.95
C GLU A 112 25.90 6.81 11.08
N GLY A 113 24.72 6.73 10.45
CA GLY A 113 24.34 5.63 9.57
C GLY A 113 22.87 5.22 9.64
N LEU A 114 22.58 4.04 9.07
CA LEU A 114 21.25 3.43 9.01
C LEU A 114 21.12 2.33 10.08
N SER A 115 19.98 2.32 10.76
CA SER A 115 19.56 1.26 11.68
C SER A 115 18.27 0.64 11.17
N PHE A 116 18.15 -0.68 11.28
CA PHE A 116 16.99 -1.44 10.82
C PHE A 116 16.47 -2.35 11.93
N TRP A 117 15.14 -2.48 11.99
CA TRP A 117 14.44 -3.40 12.89
C TRP A 117 13.33 -4.11 12.12
N GLY A 118 13.17 -5.41 12.37
CA GLY A 118 12.13 -6.20 11.73
C GLY A 118 12.57 -7.63 11.46
N PRO A 119 11.71 -8.40 10.80
CA PRO A 119 12.04 -9.75 10.34
C PRO A 119 13.25 -9.74 9.41
N ARG A 120 14.11 -10.74 9.54
CA ARG A 120 15.38 -10.81 8.78
C ARG A 120 15.17 -10.67 7.27
N ALA A 121 14.18 -11.37 6.70
CA ALA A 121 13.91 -11.36 5.27
C ALA A 121 13.52 -9.96 4.76
N ALA A 122 12.73 -9.23 5.54
CA ALA A 122 12.33 -7.87 5.20
C ALA A 122 13.51 -6.88 5.37
N VAL A 123 14.32 -7.03 6.43
CA VAL A 123 15.52 -6.19 6.65
C VAL A 123 16.53 -6.36 5.52
N GLU A 124 16.77 -7.58 5.04
CA GLU A 124 17.67 -7.83 3.91
C GLU A 124 17.15 -7.16 2.62
N GLN A 125 15.84 -7.16 2.36
CA GLN A 125 15.25 -6.44 1.23
C GLN A 125 15.38 -4.92 1.36
N GLU A 126 15.17 -4.37 2.55
CA GLU A 126 15.35 -2.95 2.82
C GLU A 126 16.80 -2.53 2.57
N ILE A 127 17.78 -3.25 3.12
CA ILE A 127 19.21 -2.96 2.91
C ILE A 127 19.56 -2.97 1.41
N LEU A 128 19.04 -3.93 0.65
CA LEU A 128 19.25 -4.00 -0.80
C LEU A 128 18.64 -2.78 -1.50
N LEU A 129 17.43 -2.37 -1.15
CA LEU A 129 16.79 -1.18 -1.70
C LEU A 129 17.63 0.08 -1.46
N TRP A 130 18.10 0.29 -0.22
CA TRP A 130 18.95 1.44 0.13
C TRP A 130 20.34 1.40 -0.50
N SER A 131 20.84 0.20 -0.85
CA SER A 131 22.10 0.09 -1.58
C SER A 131 21.98 0.53 -3.03
N LEU A 132 20.82 0.33 -3.66
CA LEU A 132 20.55 0.71 -5.04
C LEU A 132 20.31 2.21 -5.23
N ASP A 133 19.84 2.91 -4.20
CA ASP A 133 19.59 4.36 -4.25
C ASP A 133 20.87 5.21 -4.14
N ARG A 134 22.02 4.59 -3.82
CA ARG A 134 23.31 5.27 -3.63
C ARG A 134 24.24 5.23 -4.85
N ASP A 135 23.81 4.62 -5.95
CA ASP A 135 24.52 4.58 -7.25
C ASP A 135 23.92 5.60 -8.25
#